data_AF-A0A444XDI4-F1
#
_entry.id   AF-A0A444XDI4-F1
#
_cell.length_a   1.000
_cell.length_b   1.000
_cell.length_c   1.000
_cell.angle_alpha   90.00
_cell.angle_beta   90.00
_cell.angle_gamma   90.00
#
_symmetry.space_group_name_H-M   'P 1'
#
loop_
_entity.id
_entity.type
_entity.pdbx_description
1 polymer ?
#
loop_
_entity_poly.entity_id
_entity_poly.type
_entity_poly.pdbx_seq_one_letter_code
_entity_poly.pdbx_strand_id
1 'polypeptide(L)'
;MKEEETNEHALFLCDWTRTVWFGSQSQCIPSKENVKSIGDWLQQMYKNGKTANRAESTQNWSRIGIILWSIWKARNMQVYNYIEPNPELVINQARKLEQEYSSHTEEVNKKIMEPSTRSKVPVKWRPPPQGWLKLNTDAAFSNVTKTGAAAAVIRDHQGNVLGGTVNNITTRSTLSAEAQAIRKAIILANNLGLQKVTIELDNQVLVQTLK
;
A
#
# COMPACT_ATOMS: atom_id res chain seq x y z
N MET A 1 22.07 25.30 -1.28
CA MET A 1 22.30 23.91 -0.83
C MET A 1 21.00 23.15 -0.99
N LYS A 2 21.01 21.96 -1.60
CA LYS A 2 19.86 21.05 -1.50
C LYS A 2 19.80 20.54 -0.06
N GLU A 3 18.67 20.68 0.61
CA GLU A 3 18.45 20.08 1.93
C GLU A 3 18.55 18.54 1.82
N GLU A 4 18.95 17.87 2.89
CA GLU A 4 18.96 16.41 2.96
C GLU A 4 17.52 15.86 2.87
N GLU A 5 17.29 14.89 1.99
CA GLU A 5 15.96 14.32 1.78
C GLU A 5 15.67 13.23 2.82
N THR A 6 15.11 13.65 3.95
CA THR A 6 14.52 12.75 4.95
C THR A 6 13.07 12.41 4.61
N ASN A 7 12.47 11.41 5.27
CA ASN A 7 11.06 11.07 5.10
C ASN A 7 10.15 12.28 5.43
N GLU A 8 10.46 13.01 6.51
CA GLU A 8 9.77 14.24 6.89
C GLU A 8 9.93 15.33 5.84
N HIS A 9 11.13 15.51 5.29
CA HIS A 9 11.38 16.47 4.22
C HIS A 9 10.57 16.11 2.96
N ALA A 10 10.56 14.84 2.58
CA ALA A 10 9.87 14.36 1.40
C ALA A 10 8.33 14.47 1.52
N LEU A 11 7.77 14.15 2.69
CA LEU A 11 6.32 14.07 2.86
C LEU A 11 5.69 15.35 3.43
N PHE A 12 6.47 16.26 4.01
CA PHE A 12 5.93 17.43 4.70
C PHE A 12 6.67 18.73 4.46
N LEU A 13 8.01 18.73 4.47
CA LEU A 13 8.75 19.98 4.72
C LEU A 13 9.36 20.65 3.49
N CYS A 14 9.54 19.95 2.37
CA CYS A 14 10.07 20.60 1.17
C CYS A 14 9.05 21.59 0.59
N ASP A 15 9.53 22.66 -0.07
CA ASP A 15 8.69 23.74 -0.58
C ASP A 15 7.60 23.25 -1.54
N TRP A 16 7.96 22.29 -2.39
CA TRP A 16 7.01 21.64 -3.29
C TRP A 16 5.88 20.93 -2.52
N THR A 17 6.23 20.10 -1.53
CA THR A 17 5.24 19.38 -0.72
C THR A 17 4.38 20.33 0.10
N ARG A 18 4.98 21.38 0.67
CA ARG A 18 4.24 22.40 1.42
C ARG A 18 3.22 23.13 0.54
N THR A 19 3.56 23.37 -0.72
CA THR A 19 2.62 23.93 -1.72
C THR A 19 1.42 23.01 -1.93
N VAL A 20 1.65 21.69 -2.05
CA VAL A 20 0.57 20.69 -2.18
C VAL A 20 -0.33 20.70 -0.94
N TRP A 21 0.25 20.68 0.27
CA TRP A 21 -0.50 20.75 1.52
C TRP A 21 -1.33 22.02 1.61
N PHE A 22 -0.73 23.18 1.34
CA PHE A 22 -1.40 24.48 1.38
C PHE A 22 -2.57 24.57 0.38
N GLY A 23 -2.41 24.05 -0.84
CA GLY A 23 -3.47 24.04 -1.84
C GLY A 23 -4.54 22.96 -1.66
N SER A 24 -4.34 22.04 -0.70
CA SER A 24 -5.29 20.97 -0.40
C SER A 24 -6.39 21.42 0.56
N GLN A 25 -7.58 20.79 0.49
CA GLN A 25 -8.70 21.08 1.40
C GLN A 25 -8.54 20.42 2.79
N SER A 26 -7.34 19.93 3.14
CA SER A 26 -7.11 19.22 4.41
C SER A 26 -7.01 20.13 5.63
N GLN A 27 -6.96 21.46 5.44
CA GLN A 27 -6.75 22.46 6.49
C GLN A 27 -5.49 22.21 7.35
N CYS A 28 -4.56 21.39 6.84
CA CYS A 28 -3.32 21.04 7.51
C CYS A 28 -2.15 21.77 6.83
N ILE A 29 -1.32 22.45 7.62
CA ILE A 29 -0.12 23.14 7.13
C ILE A 29 1.08 22.58 7.88
N PRO A 30 1.73 21.53 7.35
CA PRO A 30 2.98 21.03 7.91
C PRO A 30 4.08 22.10 7.84
N SER A 31 4.82 22.26 8.93
CA SER A 31 5.94 23.18 9.06
C SER A 31 7.04 22.57 9.91
N LYS A 32 8.23 23.17 9.88
CA LYS A 32 9.37 22.75 10.71
C LYS A 32 9.07 22.90 12.21
N GLU A 33 8.13 23.77 12.60
CA GLU A 33 7.73 23.90 14.01
C GLU A 33 6.78 22.79 14.49
N ASN A 34 5.94 22.24 13.61
CA ASN A 34 4.90 21.27 13.99
C ASN A 34 5.18 19.81 13.57
N VAL A 35 6.07 19.57 12.61
CA VAL A 35 6.51 18.22 12.22
C VAL A 35 7.85 17.91 12.89
N LYS A 36 7.79 17.19 14.01
CA LYS A 36 9.00 16.61 14.67
C LYS A 36 9.30 15.22 14.14
N SER A 37 8.26 14.43 13.91
CA SER A 37 8.30 13.13 13.26
C SER A 37 6.97 12.90 12.54
N ILE A 38 6.97 12.04 11.52
CA ILE A 38 5.74 11.65 10.82
C ILE A 38 4.71 11.07 11.81
N GLY A 39 5.18 10.20 12.72
CA GLY A 39 4.31 9.52 13.69
C GLY A 39 3.63 10.50 14.64
N ASP A 40 4.39 11.42 15.22
CA ASP A 40 3.85 12.41 16.17
C ASP A 40 2.87 13.37 15.50
N TRP A 41 3.17 13.77 14.26
CA TRP A 41 2.31 14.66 13.50
C TRP A 41 0.98 13.97 13.15
N LEU A 42 1.02 12.72 12.67
CA LEU A 42 -0.18 11.93 12.38
C LEU A 42 -1.03 11.71 13.64
N GLN A 43 -0.41 11.42 14.77
CA GLN A 43 -1.13 11.28 16.04
C GLN A 43 -1.81 12.58 16.48
N GLN A 44 -1.15 13.73 16.30
CA GLN A 44 -1.75 15.04 16.60
C GLN A 44 -2.95 15.31 15.69
N MET A 45 -2.83 15.09 14.37
CA MET A 45 -3.94 15.28 13.45
C MET A 45 -5.12 14.37 13.77
N TYR A 46 -4.84 13.12 14.14
CA TYR A 46 -5.89 12.18 14.56
C TYR A 46 -6.61 12.65 15.84
N LYS A 47 -5.87 13.17 16.83
CA LYS A 47 -6.45 13.71 18.07
C LYS A 47 -7.29 14.96 17.79
N ASN A 48 -6.82 15.86 16.92
CA ASN A 48 -7.56 17.06 16.51
C ASN A 48 -8.82 16.69 15.73
N GLY A 49 -8.79 15.62 14.94
CA GLY A 49 -9.97 15.11 14.25
C GLY A 49 -11.07 14.62 15.20
N LYS A 50 -10.71 14.07 16.37
CA LYS A 50 -11.69 13.53 17.34
C LYS A 50 -12.60 14.57 18.01
N THR A 51 -12.27 15.86 17.93
CA THR A 51 -13.16 16.92 18.44
C THR A 51 -14.31 17.21 17.47
N ALA A 52 -14.25 16.72 16.23
CA ALA A 52 -15.32 16.80 15.24
C ALA A 52 -16.30 15.62 15.37
N ASN A 53 -17.43 15.70 14.66
CA ASN A 53 -18.34 14.55 14.58
C ASN A 53 -17.68 13.38 13.82
N ARG A 54 -18.22 12.16 13.97
CA ARG A 54 -17.60 10.93 13.41
C ARG A 54 -17.42 10.96 11.89
N ALA A 55 -18.37 11.54 11.16
CA ALA A 55 -18.34 11.59 9.70
C ALA A 55 -17.22 12.54 9.23
N GLU A 56 -17.18 13.73 9.80
CA GLU A 56 -16.16 14.75 9.55
C GLU A 56 -14.76 14.27 9.96
N SER A 57 -14.63 13.59 11.10
CA SER A 57 -13.38 12.96 11.53
C SER A 57 -12.85 11.97 10.50
N THR A 58 -13.73 11.14 9.95
CA THR A 58 -13.37 10.11 8.96
C THR A 58 -12.96 10.73 7.64
N GLN A 59 -13.68 11.77 7.19
CA GLN A 59 -13.37 12.51 5.98
C GLN A 59 -12.04 13.28 6.10
N ASN A 60 -11.77 13.91 7.23
CA ASN A 60 -10.50 14.60 7.46
C ASN A 60 -9.33 13.63 7.46
N TRP A 61 -9.50 12.45 8.05
CA TRP A 61 -8.47 11.41 8.06
C TRP A 61 -8.21 10.82 6.67
N SER A 62 -9.26 10.58 5.87
CA SER A 62 -9.09 10.10 4.50
C SER A 62 -8.38 11.14 3.62
N ARG A 63 -8.70 12.43 3.76
CA ARG A 63 -8.00 13.53 3.06
C ARG A 63 -6.50 13.53 3.35
N ILE A 64 -6.11 13.46 4.62
CA ILE A 64 -4.69 13.41 5.03
C ILE A 64 -3.99 12.22 4.36
N GLY A 65 -4.61 11.03 4.39
CA GLY A 65 -4.09 9.84 3.76
C GLY A 65 -3.94 9.97 2.24
N ILE A 66 -4.94 10.51 1.56
CA ILE A 66 -4.94 10.71 0.10
C ILE A 66 -3.85 11.68 -0.32
N ILE A 67 -3.63 12.77 0.42
CA ILE A 67 -2.59 13.76 0.12
C ILE A 67 -1.20 13.14 0.30
N LEU A 68 -0.96 12.45 1.43
CA LEU A 68 0.30 11.73 1.66
C LEU A 68 0.61 10.73 0.55
N TRP A 69 -0.39 9.93 0.17
CA TRP A 69 -0.26 8.99 -0.93
C TRP A 69 0.05 9.68 -2.26
N SER A 70 -0.62 10.80 -2.56
CA SER A 70 -0.44 11.54 -3.81
C SER A 70 0.94 12.19 -3.89
N ILE A 71 1.44 12.75 -2.78
CA ILE A 71 2.82 13.26 -2.64
C ILE A 71 3.82 12.14 -2.88
N TRP A 72 3.69 11.03 -2.17
CA TRP A 72 4.59 9.88 -2.30
C TRP A 72 4.61 9.34 -3.73
N LYS A 73 3.43 9.20 -4.35
CA LYS A 73 3.30 8.72 -5.73
C LYS A 73 3.97 9.67 -6.73
N ALA A 74 3.78 10.97 -6.59
CA ALA A 74 4.41 11.98 -7.45
C ALA A 74 5.94 11.94 -7.34
N ARG A 75 6.48 11.86 -6.11
CA ARG A 75 7.93 11.71 -5.89
C ARG A 75 8.48 10.42 -6.50
N ASN A 76 7.78 9.30 -6.36
CA ASN A 76 8.20 8.06 -7.01
C ASN A 76 8.16 8.15 -8.53
N MET A 77 7.18 8.86 -9.11
CA MET A 77 7.18 9.10 -10.55
C MET A 77 8.39 9.93 -11.00
N GLN A 78 8.84 10.88 -10.18
CA GLN A 78 10.08 11.61 -10.44
C GLN A 78 11.31 10.68 -10.37
N VAL A 79 11.43 9.88 -9.32
CA VAL A 79 12.58 8.99 -9.10
C VAL A 79 12.68 7.89 -10.16
N TYR A 80 11.56 7.24 -10.50
CA TYR A 80 11.57 6.05 -11.35
C TYR A 80 11.23 6.33 -12.81
N ASN A 81 10.50 7.41 -13.10
CA ASN A 81 10.07 7.76 -14.46
C ASN A 81 10.56 9.14 -14.93
N TYR A 82 11.35 9.85 -14.12
CA TYR A 82 11.89 11.18 -14.44
C TYR A 82 10.80 12.23 -14.74
N ILE A 83 9.61 12.06 -14.15
CA ILE A 83 8.49 12.99 -14.30
C ILE A 83 8.56 14.02 -13.18
N GLU A 84 8.84 15.28 -13.54
CA GLU A 84 8.83 16.38 -12.57
C GLU A 84 7.43 16.59 -11.97
N PRO A 85 7.30 16.64 -10.64
CA PRO A 85 6.01 16.68 -10.00
C PRO A 85 5.42 18.11 -10.05
N ASN A 86 4.19 18.24 -10.52
CA ASN A 86 3.45 19.51 -10.56
C ASN A 86 2.48 19.58 -9.36
N PRO A 87 2.60 20.57 -8.45
CA PRO A 87 1.74 20.67 -7.28
C PRO A 87 0.25 20.76 -7.62
N GLU A 88 -0.12 21.54 -8.63
CA GLU A 88 -1.51 21.75 -9.04
C GLU A 88 -2.14 20.45 -9.56
N LEU A 89 -1.39 19.69 -10.38
CA LEU A 89 -1.85 18.38 -10.85
C LEU A 89 -2.07 17.41 -9.68
N VAL A 90 -1.13 17.37 -8.73
CA VAL A 90 -1.24 16.51 -7.54
C VAL A 90 -2.45 16.90 -6.68
N ILE A 91 -2.67 18.19 -6.44
CA ILE A 91 -3.83 18.70 -5.70
C ILE A 91 -5.13 18.30 -6.41
N ASN A 92 -5.22 18.53 -7.72
CA ASN A 92 -6.42 18.22 -8.49
C ASN A 92 -6.69 16.70 -8.53
N GLN A 93 -5.64 15.88 -8.59
CA GLN A 93 -5.78 14.43 -8.57
C GLN A 93 -6.17 13.90 -7.18
N ALA A 94 -5.60 14.47 -6.11
CA ALA A 94 -6.01 14.18 -4.74
C ALA A 94 -7.50 14.51 -4.52
N ARG A 95 -7.98 15.65 -5.05
CA ARG A 95 -9.41 16.02 -4.98
C ARG A 95 -10.32 15.04 -5.71
N LYS A 96 -9.92 14.56 -6.89
CA LYS A 96 -10.66 13.52 -7.62
C LYS A 96 -10.71 12.21 -6.84
N LEU A 97 -9.58 11.77 -6.30
CA LEU A 97 -9.50 10.57 -5.46
C LEU A 97 -10.37 10.68 -4.20
N GLU A 98 -10.47 11.87 -3.60
CA GLU A 98 -11.35 12.11 -2.46
C GLU A 98 -12.83 11.98 -2.83
N GLN A 99 -13.23 12.54 -3.97
CA GLN A 99 -14.60 12.42 -4.48
C GLN A 99 -14.97 10.97 -4.80
N GLU A 100 -14.06 10.25 -5.48
CA GLU A 100 -14.21 8.82 -5.76
C GLU A 100 -14.29 7.99 -4.47
N TYR A 101 -13.43 8.27 -3.50
CA TYR A 101 -13.46 7.57 -2.21
C TYR A 101 -14.78 7.81 -1.48
N SER A 102 -15.24 9.07 -1.42
CA SER A 102 -16.48 9.44 -0.75
C SER A 102 -17.68 8.73 -1.36
N SER A 103 -17.81 8.74 -2.69
CA SER A 103 -18.93 8.07 -3.38
C SER A 103 -18.95 6.56 -3.12
N HIS A 104 -17.80 5.89 -3.16
CA HIS A 104 -17.71 4.45 -2.87
C HIS A 104 -18.00 4.14 -1.40
N THR A 105 -17.56 4.98 -0.46
CA THR A 105 -17.87 4.77 0.96
C THR A 105 -19.36 4.94 1.27
N GLU A 106 -20.05 5.87 0.60
CA GLU A 106 -21.50 6.01 0.73
C GLU A 106 -22.24 4.77 0.20
N GLU A 107 -21.83 4.22 -0.94
CA GLU A 107 -22.39 2.99 -1.50
C GLU A 107 -22.15 1.77 -0.60
N VAL A 108 -20.94 1.65 -0.04
CA VAL A 108 -20.59 0.56 0.88
C VAL A 108 -21.35 0.70 2.21
N ASN A 109 -21.47 1.90 2.76
CA ASN A 109 -22.24 2.13 3.99
C ASN A 109 -23.73 1.78 3.79
N LYS A 110 -24.31 2.09 2.63
CA LYS A 110 -25.68 1.65 2.26
C LYS A 110 -25.80 0.12 2.23
N LYS A 111 -24.79 -0.59 1.73
CA LYS A 111 -24.77 -2.07 1.70
C LYS A 111 -24.51 -2.71 3.08
N ILE A 112 -23.77 -2.05 3.97
CA ILE A 112 -23.49 -2.55 5.34
C ILE A 112 -24.71 -2.41 6.27
N MET A 113 -25.67 -1.54 5.95
CA MET A 113 -26.94 -1.44 6.67
C MET A 113 -27.85 -2.67 6.48
N GLU A 114 -27.53 -3.57 5.55
CA GLU A 114 -28.13 -4.89 5.52
C GLU A 114 -27.49 -5.77 6.63
N PRO A 115 -28.30 -6.47 7.45
CA PRO A 115 -27.78 -7.25 8.58
C PRO A 115 -26.94 -8.44 8.08
N SER A 116 -25.65 -8.23 7.86
CA SER A 116 -24.71 -9.32 7.64
C SER A 116 -24.36 -9.94 8.99
N THR A 117 -24.88 -11.14 9.26
CA THR A 117 -24.65 -11.93 10.49
C THR A 117 -23.24 -12.53 10.58
N ARG A 118 -22.33 -12.16 9.68
CA ARG A 118 -20.97 -12.70 9.64
C ARG A 118 -19.99 -11.68 10.22
N SER A 119 -19.61 -11.90 11.48
CA SER A 119 -18.42 -11.29 12.08
C SER A 119 -17.24 -11.49 11.12
N LYS A 120 -16.80 -10.40 10.47
CA LYS A 120 -15.58 -10.40 9.65
C LYS A 120 -14.40 -10.48 10.61
N VAL A 121 -13.98 -11.69 10.93
CA VAL A 121 -12.73 -11.91 11.68
C VAL A 121 -11.60 -11.38 10.80
N PRO A 122 -10.82 -10.38 11.25
CA PRO A 122 -9.72 -9.85 10.46
C PRO A 122 -8.68 -10.96 10.23
N VAL A 123 -8.37 -11.22 8.96
CA VAL A 123 -7.30 -12.15 8.58
C VAL A 123 -5.97 -11.47 8.91
N LYS A 124 -5.35 -11.87 10.01
CA LYS A 124 -3.99 -11.45 10.36
C LYS A 124 -2.99 -12.43 9.76
N TRP A 125 -1.93 -11.92 9.14
CA TRP A 125 -0.78 -12.71 8.77
C TRP A 125 -0.24 -13.44 10.00
N ARG A 126 0.14 -14.72 9.84
CA ARG A 126 0.71 -15.53 10.92
C ARG A 126 2.04 -16.10 10.46
N PRO A 127 3.10 -16.06 11.28
CA PRO A 127 4.34 -16.73 10.94
C PRO A 127 4.13 -18.25 10.82
N PRO A 128 5.01 -18.96 10.10
CA PRO A 128 4.99 -20.42 10.05
C PRO A 128 5.34 -21.03 11.42
N PRO A 129 5.03 -22.31 11.67
CA PRO A 129 5.50 -23.03 12.85
C PRO A 129 7.03 -23.02 12.97
N GLN A 130 7.55 -23.18 14.18
CA GLN A 130 9.00 -23.28 14.39
C GLN A 130 9.61 -24.42 13.57
N GLY A 131 10.75 -24.16 12.94
CA GLY A 131 11.42 -25.09 12.03
C GLY A 131 10.80 -25.18 10.62
N TRP A 132 9.79 -24.35 10.33
CA TRP A 132 9.23 -24.17 8.99
C TRP A 132 9.53 -22.78 8.45
N LEU A 133 9.55 -22.68 7.12
CA LEU A 133 9.66 -21.43 6.39
C LEU A 133 8.33 -21.14 5.67
N LYS A 134 8.01 -19.87 5.52
CA LYS A 134 6.87 -19.41 4.74
C LYS A 134 7.34 -18.73 3.46
N LEU A 135 6.83 -19.19 2.32
CA LEU A 135 7.00 -18.51 1.04
C LEU A 135 5.71 -17.72 0.73
N ASN A 136 5.79 -16.41 0.89
CA ASN A 136 4.75 -15.49 0.44
C ASN A 136 4.97 -15.18 -1.03
N THR A 137 3.97 -15.41 -1.89
CA THR A 137 4.08 -15.13 -3.33
C THR A 137 3.04 -14.12 -3.75
N ASP A 138 3.38 -13.32 -4.76
CA ASP A 138 2.51 -12.30 -5.35
C ASP A 138 2.95 -12.05 -6.81
N ALA A 139 2.03 -11.58 -7.65
CA ALA A 139 2.34 -11.15 -9.00
C ALA A 139 1.64 -9.85 -9.41
N ALA A 140 2.42 -8.94 -10.00
CA ALA A 140 1.90 -7.79 -10.72
C ALA A 140 1.71 -8.11 -12.20
N PHE A 141 0.59 -7.69 -12.79
CA PHE A 141 0.30 -7.88 -14.21
C PHE A 141 -0.24 -6.60 -14.87
N SER A 142 0.32 -6.25 -16.03
CA SER A 142 -0.19 -5.19 -16.90
C SER A 142 -0.94 -5.78 -18.09
N ASN A 143 -2.25 -5.53 -18.14
CA ASN A 143 -3.10 -6.00 -19.24
C ASN A 143 -2.78 -5.29 -20.57
N VAL A 144 -2.16 -4.11 -20.54
CA VAL A 144 -1.79 -3.32 -21.72
C VAL A 144 -0.57 -3.93 -22.41
N THR A 145 0.50 -4.17 -21.64
CA THR A 145 1.78 -4.66 -22.18
C THR A 145 1.87 -6.19 -22.21
N LYS A 146 0.91 -6.90 -21.59
CA LYS A 146 0.93 -8.36 -21.40
C LYS A 146 2.18 -8.85 -20.66
N THR A 147 2.76 -7.99 -19.84
CA THR A 147 3.94 -8.27 -19.02
C THR A 147 3.60 -8.09 -17.55
N GLY A 148 4.45 -8.64 -16.70
CA GLY A 148 4.30 -8.58 -15.26
C GLY A 148 5.58 -8.93 -14.53
N ALA A 149 5.48 -8.97 -13.21
CA ALA A 149 6.52 -9.48 -12.34
C ALA A 149 5.91 -10.47 -11.36
N ALA A 150 6.58 -11.60 -11.16
CA ALA A 150 6.26 -12.58 -10.14
C ALA A 150 7.33 -12.54 -9.06
N ALA A 151 6.92 -12.53 -7.80
CA ALA A 151 7.82 -12.47 -6.67
C ALA A 151 7.50 -13.54 -5.61
N ALA A 152 8.52 -13.95 -4.87
CA ALA A 152 8.36 -14.77 -3.69
C ALA A 152 9.33 -14.31 -2.59
N VAL A 153 8.86 -14.27 -1.35
CA VAL A 153 9.65 -13.90 -0.17
C VAL A 153 9.64 -15.05 0.83
N ILE A 154 10.82 -15.45 1.29
CA ILE A 154 11.02 -16.49 2.31
C ILE A 154 11.08 -15.82 3.68
N ARG A 155 10.26 -16.29 4.61
CA ARG A 155 10.22 -15.84 6.00
C ARG A 155 10.38 -17.00 6.98
N ASP A 156 11.03 -16.75 8.11
CA ASP A 156 11.10 -17.68 9.23
C ASP A 156 9.90 -17.57 10.19
N HIS A 157 9.90 -18.41 11.23
CA HIS A 157 8.90 -18.44 12.30
C HIS A 157 8.85 -17.17 13.18
N GLN A 158 9.86 -16.31 13.12
CA GLN A 158 9.87 -15.01 13.81
C GLN A 158 9.40 -13.88 12.88
N GLY A 159 9.17 -14.18 11.60
CA GLY A 159 8.76 -13.23 10.57
C GLY A 159 9.92 -12.53 9.85
N ASN A 160 11.17 -12.89 10.17
CA ASN A 160 12.35 -12.34 9.52
C ASN A 160 12.40 -12.77 8.05
N VAL A 161 12.77 -11.85 7.18
CA VAL A 161 12.98 -12.15 5.76
C VAL A 161 14.35 -12.80 5.59
N LEU A 162 14.37 -14.01 5.05
CA LEU A 162 15.61 -14.76 4.80
C LEU A 162 16.10 -14.63 3.36
N GLY A 163 15.21 -14.26 2.43
CA GLY A 163 15.53 -14.12 1.02
C GLY A 163 14.28 -14.07 0.15
N GLY A 164 14.47 -14.09 -1.17
CA GLY A 164 13.37 -14.06 -2.12
C GLY A 164 13.84 -14.07 -3.57
N THR A 165 12.87 -14.07 -4.48
CA THR A 165 13.10 -13.94 -5.92
C THR A 165 12.11 -12.94 -6.51
N VAL A 166 12.54 -12.27 -7.57
CA VAL A 166 11.67 -11.49 -8.45
C VAL A 166 12.02 -11.84 -9.89
N ASN A 167 10.99 -12.06 -10.72
CA ASN A 167 11.17 -12.42 -12.11
C ASN A 167 10.18 -11.66 -12.98
N ASN A 168 10.68 -11.04 -14.05
CA ASN A 168 9.83 -10.55 -15.12
C ASN A 168 9.15 -11.73 -15.80
N ILE A 169 7.87 -11.58 -16.09
CA ILE A 169 7.04 -12.60 -16.72
C ILE A 169 6.23 -12.00 -17.87
N THR A 170 5.95 -12.85 -18.86
CA THR A 170 4.97 -12.56 -19.92
C THR A 170 3.78 -13.46 -19.68
N THR A 171 2.59 -12.86 -19.64
CA THR A 171 1.36 -13.58 -19.28
C THR A 171 0.14 -12.88 -19.87
N ARG A 172 -1.00 -13.57 -19.90
CA ARG A 172 -2.26 -13.05 -20.47
C ARG A 172 -3.31 -12.71 -19.43
N SER A 173 -3.08 -13.06 -18.17
CA SER A 173 -4.02 -12.81 -17.08
C SER A 173 -3.31 -12.67 -15.74
N THR A 174 -3.97 -11.99 -14.80
CA THR A 174 -3.55 -11.91 -13.39
C THR A 174 -3.48 -13.30 -12.77
N LEU A 175 -4.45 -14.19 -13.05
CA LEU A 175 -4.46 -15.55 -12.52
C LEU A 175 -3.22 -16.35 -12.97
N SER A 176 -2.85 -16.25 -14.24
CA SER A 176 -1.65 -16.90 -14.76
C SER A 176 -0.37 -16.26 -14.22
N ALA A 177 -0.38 -14.96 -13.90
CA ALA A 177 0.73 -14.27 -13.25
C ALA A 177 0.98 -14.85 -11.84
N GLU A 178 -0.09 -14.96 -11.05
CA GLU A 178 -0.05 -15.55 -9.71
C GLU A 178 0.41 -17.01 -9.73
N ALA A 179 -0.11 -17.82 -10.66
CA ALA A 179 0.33 -19.20 -10.83
C ALA A 179 1.84 -19.31 -11.16
N GLN A 180 2.37 -18.34 -11.92
CA GLN A 180 3.81 -18.26 -12.17
C GLN A 180 4.60 -17.87 -10.92
N ALA A 181 4.09 -16.99 -10.05
CA ALA A 181 4.71 -16.66 -8.77
C ALA A 181 4.86 -17.91 -7.89
N ILE A 182 3.81 -18.73 -7.80
CA ILE A 182 3.83 -20.02 -7.09
C ILE A 182 4.91 -20.94 -7.65
N ARG A 183 4.92 -21.11 -8.98
CA ARG A 183 5.90 -21.97 -9.65
C ARG A 183 7.34 -21.52 -9.36
N LYS A 184 7.59 -20.20 -9.39
CA LYS A 184 8.92 -19.63 -9.08
C LYS A 184 9.30 -19.84 -7.61
N ALA A 185 8.35 -19.72 -6.69
CA ALA A 185 8.55 -20.00 -5.27
C ALA A 185 8.93 -21.47 -5.02
N ILE A 186 8.26 -22.42 -5.68
CA ILE A 186 8.58 -23.85 -5.57
C ILE A 186 9.99 -24.14 -6.12
N ILE A 187 10.32 -23.58 -7.29
CA ILE A 187 11.66 -23.73 -7.87
C ILE A 187 12.73 -23.15 -6.94
N LEU A 188 12.49 -21.98 -6.35
CA LEU A 188 13.39 -21.37 -5.38
C LEU A 188 13.59 -22.27 -4.15
N ALA A 189 12.50 -22.79 -3.58
CA ALA A 189 12.56 -23.69 -2.42
C ALA A 189 13.37 -24.97 -2.73
N ASN A 190 13.16 -25.56 -3.92
CA ASN A 190 13.90 -26.74 -4.35
C ASN A 190 15.40 -26.45 -4.56
N ASN A 191 15.73 -25.33 -5.23
CA ASN A 191 17.12 -24.95 -5.46
C ASN A 191 17.89 -24.68 -4.16
N LEU A 192 17.19 -24.19 -3.13
CA LEU A 192 17.75 -23.95 -1.80
C LEU A 192 17.68 -25.17 -0.87
N GLY A 193 17.15 -26.30 -1.33
CA GLY A 193 17.01 -27.52 -0.53
C GLY A 193 16.06 -27.39 0.67
N LEU A 194 15.06 -26.50 0.60
CA LEU A 194 14.14 -26.25 1.71
C LEU A 194 13.08 -27.36 1.80
N GLN A 195 13.06 -28.09 2.91
CA GLN A 195 12.15 -29.25 3.08
C GLN A 195 10.84 -28.92 3.81
N LYS A 196 10.86 -27.94 4.72
CA LYS A 196 9.70 -27.59 5.56
C LYS A 196 9.19 -26.21 5.18
N VAL A 197 8.35 -26.17 4.16
CA VAL A 197 7.84 -24.93 3.56
C VAL A 197 6.32 -24.89 3.56
N THR A 198 5.75 -23.75 3.94
CA THR A 198 4.35 -23.39 3.66
C THR A 198 4.31 -22.28 2.63
N ILE A 199 3.48 -22.42 1.58
CA ILE A 199 3.27 -21.36 0.58
C ILE A 199 1.99 -20.61 0.93
N GLU A 200 2.05 -19.28 0.95
CA GLU A 200 0.90 -18.40 1.21
C GLU A 200 0.62 -17.52 0.00
N LEU A 201 -0.67 -17.45 -0.37
CA LEU A 201 -1.21 -16.81 -1.57
C LEU A 201 -2.36 -15.90 -1.17
N ASP A 202 -2.53 -14.78 -1.87
CA ASP A 202 -3.67 -13.87 -1.72
C ASP A 202 -4.78 -14.10 -2.76
N ASN A 203 -4.55 -14.97 -3.75
CA ASN A 203 -5.54 -15.33 -4.77
C ASN A 203 -6.41 -16.54 -4.34
N GLN A 204 -7.64 -16.24 -3.90
CA GLN A 204 -8.58 -17.25 -3.42
C GLN A 204 -8.94 -18.33 -4.47
N VAL A 205 -9.01 -17.96 -5.76
CA VAL A 205 -9.33 -18.91 -6.85
C VAL A 205 -8.21 -19.94 -7.01
N LEU A 206 -6.94 -19.52 -6.95
CA LEU A 206 -5.82 -20.44 -7.01
C LEU A 206 -5.73 -21.34 -5.79
N VAL A 207 -5.97 -20.78 -4.59
CA VAL A 207 -6.00 -21.56 -3.36
C VAL A 207 -7.06 -22.67 -3.42
N GLN A 208 -8.22 -22.40 -4.02
CA GLN A 208 -9.28 -23.41 -4.20
C GLN A 208 -8.94 -24.44 -5.28
N THR A 209 -8.23 -24.03 -6.34
CA THR A 209 -7.87 -24.92 -7.46
C THR A 209 -6.75 -25.89 -7.11
N LEU A 210 -5.85 -25.51 -6.19
CA LEU A 210 -4.68 -26.29 -5.79
C LEU A 210 -4.91 -27.18 -4.56
N LYS A 211 -6.12 -27.14 -3.98
CA LYS A 211 -6.54 -28.02 -2.88
C LYS A 211 -7.19 -29.29 -3.43
#